data_AF-A0A2S8BF68-F1
#
_entry.id   AF-A0A2S8BF68-F1
#
_cell.length_a   1.000
_cell.length_b   1.000
_cell.length_c   1.000
_cell.angle_alpha   90.00
_cell.angle_beta   90.00
_cell.angle_gamma   90.00
#
_symmetry.space_group_name_H-M   'P 1'
#
loop_
_entity.id
_entity.type
_entity.pdbx_description
1 polymer ?
#
loop_
_entity_poly.entity_id
_entity_poly.type
_entity_poly.pdbx_seq_one_letter_code
_entity_poly.pdbx_strand_id
1 'polypeptide(L)'
;MPIARDQQARYGDIIMTTENNWDIEVTADPDVTSIDGAPAIVTNADRWQVLGVHEHDGTIEVQRIGDRARAVLPADYAQRSAVLGYVGTMHSAQGANAEIGLPIGDPDTMTKSMAYPGMTRGSDMNRLYMAVKIAGEDEHHHAHTDVETEPRIYDRNEAQAMFMSILKRDDREQTALAQAEEALNQLAIGEPHDNHRDAFGGINPYVAQLVHTRAGRREQWVHEYISEQQARQDWERSSERIQQRAQERATDREREHERSIDDHDDGREIS
;
A
#
# COMPACT_ATOMS: atom_id res chain seq x y z
N MET A 1 -39.01 -10.98 -3.18
CA MET A 1 -39.32 -10.03 -2.08
C MET A 1 -38.63 -8.72 -2.35
N PRO A 2 -39.28 -7.57 -2.08
CA PRO A 2 -38.65 -6.26 -2.22
C PRO A 2 -37.54 -6.08 -1.19
N ILE A 3 -36.42 -5.52 -1.63
CA ILE A 3 -35.29 -5.10 -0.78
C ILE A 3 -34.92 -3.65 -1.13
N ALA A 4 -33.89 -3.09 -0.52
CA ALA A 4 -33.51 -1.70 -0.74
C ALA A 4 -33.14 -1.39 -2.21
N ARG A 5 -33.20 -0.11 -2.57
CA ARG A 5 -32.86 0.42 -3.92
C ARG A 5 -33.74 -0.13 -5.05
N ASP A 6 -35.02 -0.34 -4.78
CA ASP A 6 -36.00 -0.89 -5.74
C ASP A 6 -35.60 -2.26 -6.32
N GLN A 7 -34.79 -3.02 -5.59
CA GLN A 7 -34.34 -4.35 -5.99
C GLN A 7 -35.27 -5.43 -5.45
N GLN A 8 -35.15 -6.64 -6.01
CA GLN A 8 -35.87 -7.82 -5.53
C GLN A 8 -34.90 -8.96 -5.23
N ALA A 9 -35.06 -9.57 -4.05
CA ALA A 9 -34.38 -10.81 -3.68
C ALA A 9 -35.26 -12.03 -3.97
N ARG A 10 -34.62 -13.09 -4.45
CA ARG A 10 -35.18 -14.41 -4.73
C ARG A 10 -34.36 -15.49 -4.03
N TYR A 11 -34.92 -16.69 -3.96
CA TYR A 11 -34.20 -17.87 -3.47
C TYR A 11 -32.88 -18.06 -4.24
N GLY A 12 -31.79 -18.26 -3.50
CA GLY A 12 -30.45 -18.43 -4.04
C GLY A 12 -29.69 -17.13 -4.32
N ASP A 13 -30.33 -15.97 -4.20
CA ASP A 13 -29.65 -14.70 -4.42
C ASP A 13 -28.62 -14.41 -3.33
N ILE A 14 -27.57 -13.67 -3.69
CA ILE A 14 -26.62 -13.14 -2.71
C ILE A 14 -27.04 -11.71 -2.38
N ILE A 15 -27.22 -11.42 -1.10
CA ILE A 15 -27.51 -10.10 -0.58
C ILE A 15 -26.44 -9.64 0.41
N MET A 16 -26.32 -8.34 0.59
CA MET A 16 -25.42 -7.71 1.54
C MET A 16 -26.20 -6.75 2.42
N THR A 17 -25.96 -6.79 3.73
CA THR A 17 -26.55 -5.86 4.69
C THR A 17 -25.71 -4.59 4.78
N THR A 18 -26.36 -3.42 4.85
CA THR A 18 -25.67 -2.11 4.84
C THR A 18 -25.67 -1.40 6.19
N GLU A 19 -26.36 -1.96 7.18
CA GLU A 19 -26.50 -1.38 8.52
C GLU A 19 -26.41 -2.46 9.59
N ASN A 20 -25.80 -2.16 10.74
CA ASN A 20 -25.81 -3.07 11.87
C ASN A 20 -27.22 -3.14 12.47
N ASN A 21 -27.67 -4.35 12.85
CA ASN A 21 -28.91 -4.52 13.59
C ASN A 21 -28.69 -5.52 14.73
N TRP A 22 -28.87 -5.02 15.95
CA TRP A 22 -28.63 -5.76 17.19
C TRP A 22 -29.84 -6.58 17.62
N ASP A 23 -31.02 -6.30 17.06
CA ASP A 23 -32.27 -6.97 17.38
C ASP A 23 -32.49 -8.23 16.52
N ILE A 24 -31.74 -8.38 15.42
CA ILE A 24 -31.81 -9.57 14.57
C ILE A 24 -30.83 -10.61 15.11
N GLU A 25 -31.38 -11.68 15.65
CA GLU A 25 -30.61 -12.82 16.14
C GLU A 25 -29.99 -13.59 14.99
N VAL A 26 -28.70 -13.90 15.13
CA VAL A 26 -27.95 -14.74 14.21
C VAL A 26 -27.62 -16.05 14.92
N THR A 27 -28.08 -17.16 14.36
CA THR A 27 -27.92 -18.51 14.94
C THR A 27 -26.96 -19.35 14.12
N ALA A 28 -26.32 -20.34 14.75
CA ALA A 28 -25.52 -21.31 14.01
C ALA A 28 -26.43 -22.21 13.17
N ASP A 29 -25.97 -22.57 11.97
CA ASP A 29 -26.64 -23.60 11.19
C ASP A 29 -26.60 -24.94 11.96
N PRO A 30 -27.67 -25.76 11.93
CA PRO A 30 -27.73 -27.01 12.68
C PRO A 30 -26.56 -27.97 12.41
N ASP A 31 -25.95 -27.87 11.23
CA ASP A 31 -24.84 -28.73 10.81
C ASP A 31 -23.45 -28.16 11.22
N VAL A 32 -23.41 -27.03 11.94
CA VAL A 32 -22.18 -26.34 12.35
C VAL A 32 -22.12 -26.19 13.88
N THR A 33 -21.09 -26.76 14.51
CA THR A 33 -20.96 -26.84 15.98
C THR A 33 -20.61 -25.50 16.65
N SER A 34 -20.02 -24.55 15.93
CA SER A 34 -19.59 -23.24 16.46
C SER A 34 -19.48 -22.22 15.32
N ILE A 35 -19.99 -21.00 15.53
CA ILE A 35 -19.65 -19.83 14.72
C ILE A 35 -18.39 -19.22 15.34
N ASP A 36 -17.23 -19.40 14.71
CA ASP A 36 -15.97 -18.90 15.26
C ASP A 36 -15.89 -17.37 15.18
N GLY A 37 -15.91 -16.70 16.33
CA GLY A 37 -15.49 -15.30 16.50
C GLY A 37 -16.35 -14.22 15.83
N ALA A 38 -17.41 -14.56 15.10
CA ALA A 38 -18.30 -13.59 14.48
C ALA A 38 -19.33 -13.04 15.49
N PRO A 39 -19.75 -11.77 15.34
CA PRO A 39 -20.84 -11.21 16.15
C PRO A 39 -22.11 -12.05 15.98
N ALA A 40 -22.81 -12.33 17.09
CA ALA A 40 -24.12 -12.99 17.10
C ALA A 40 -25.27 -12.09 16.58
N ILE A 41 -24.93 -11.06 15.81
CA ILE A 41 -25.80 -10.01 15.30
C ILE A 41 -25.52 -9.78 13.82
N VAL A 42 -26.48 -9.16 13.13
CA VAL A 42 -26.29 -8.72 11.74
C VAL A 42 -25.42 -7.46 11.72
N THR A 43 -24.36 -7.48 10.92
CA THR A 43 -23.46 -6.34 10.74
C THR A 43 -23.51 -5.76 9.33
N ASN A 44 -23.04 -4.53 9.19
CA ASN A 44 -22.80 -3.90 7.90
C ASN A 44 -21.71 -4.69 7.15
N ALA A 45 -21.94 -4.88 5.85
CA ALA A 45 -21.14 -5.66 4.93
C ALA A 45 -21.17 -7.18 5.14
N ASP A 46 -22.00 -7.71 6.04
CA ASP A 46 -22.27 -9.15 6.05
C ASP A 46 -22.91 -9.57 4.71
N ARG A 47 -22.40 -10.65 4.13
CA ARG A 47 -22.90 -11.23 2.88
C ARG A 47 -23.66 -12.49 3.18
N TRP A 48 -24.85 -12.59 2.62
CA TRP A 48 -25.77 -13.68 2.88
C TRP A 48 -26.30 -14.28 1.59
N GLN A 49 -26.47 -15.61 1.57
CA GLN A 49 -27.25 -16.33 0.58
C GLN A 49 -28.70 -16.45 1.05
N VAL A 50 -29.64 -16.11 0.18
CA VAL A 50 -31.07 -16.24 0.47
C VAL A 50 -31.49 -17.70 0.41
N LEU A 51 -31.95 -18.24 1.53
CA LEU A 51 -32.47 -19.60 1.66
C LEU A 51 -33.99 -19.67 1.53
N GLY A 52 -34.68 -18.57 1.81
CA GLY A 52 -36.13 -18.53 1.80
C GLY A 52 -36.67 -17.11 1.70
N VAL A 53 -37.77 -16.95 0.99
CA VAL A 53 -38.53 -15.71 0.94
C VAL A 53 -39.97 -15.99 1.34
N HIS A 54 -40.44 -15.34 2.40
CA HIS A 54 -41.77 -15.56 2.96
C HIS A 54 -42.72 -14.48 2.46
N GLU A 55 -43.55 -14.79 1.47
CA GLU A 55 -44.39 -13.77 0.82
C GLU A 55 -45.49 -13.20 1.71
N HIS A 56 -45.89 -13.93 2.75
CA HIS A 56 -46.98 -13.55 3.64
C HIS A 56 -46.58 -12.44 4.63
N ASP A 57 -45.37 -12.51 5.19
CA ASP A 57 -44.86 -11.54 6.18
C ASP A 57 -43.71 -10.67 5.64
N GLY A 58 -43.21 -10.97 4.45
CA GLY A 58 -42.13 -10.25 3.78
C GLY A 58 -40.74 -10.55 4.34
N THR A 59 -40.60 -11.54 5.22
CA THR A 59 -39.31 -11.91 5.82
C THR A 59 -38.43 -12.71 4.84
N ILE A 60 -37.12 -12.65 5.06
CA ILE A 60 -36.14 -13.35 4.22
C ILE A 60 -35.25 -14.21 5.13
N GLU A 61 -35.25 -15.52 4.92
CA GLU A 61 -34.30 -16.44 5.57
C GLU A 61 -32.99 -16.42 4.81
N VAL A 62 -31.88 -16.22 5.52
CA VAL A 62 -30.57 -16.00 4.92
C VAL A 62 -29.47 -16.78 5.66
N GLN A 63 -28.42 -17.15 4.94
CA GLN A 63 -27.23 -17.81 5.46
C GLN A 63 -25.97 -17.01 5.12
N ARG A 64 -25.16 -16.67 6.12
CA ARG A 64 -23.93 -15.91 5.98
C ARG A 64 -22.85 -16.72 5.28
N ILE A 65 -22.21 -16.08 4.30
CA ILE A 65 -21.14 -16.67 3.53
C ILE A 65 -19.86 -16.65 4.38
N GLY A 66 -19.30 -17.83 4.66
CA GLY A 66 -18.04 -18.02 5.38
C GLY A 66 -18.18 -18.89 6.63
N ASP A 67 -19.17 -18.59 7.48
CA ASP A 67 -19.44 -19.31 8.75
C ASP A 67 -20.77 -20.08 8.76
N ARG A 68 -21.56 -19.97 7.68
CA ARG A 68 -22.89 -20.56 7.52
C ARG A 68 -23.92 -20.10 8.56
N ALA A 69 -23.69 -19.01 9.29
CA ALA A 69 -24.65 -18.54 10.28
C ALA A 69 -25.99 -18.16 9.63
N ARG A 70 -27.12 -18.43 10.28
CA ARG A 70 -28.47 -18.14 9.77
C ARG A 70 -29.10 -16.96 10.47
N ALA A 71 -29.89 -16.20 9.72
CA ALA A 71 -30.70 -15.12 10.24
C ALA A 71 -32.03 -15.03 9.48
N VAL A 72 -33.04 -14.45 10.11
CA VAL A 72 -34.30 -14.07 9.45
C VAL A 72 -34.36 -12.56 9.42
N LEU A 73 -34.28 -11.98 8.23
CA LEU A 73 -34.35 -10.53 8.04
C LEU A 73 -35.82 -10.10 8.01
N PRO A 74 -36.25 -9.19 8.92
CA PRO A 74 -37.56 -8.58 8.89
C PRO A 74 -37.79 -7.80 7.58
N ALA A 75 -39.04 -7.72 7.13
CA ALA A 75 -39.41 -7.09 5.86
C ALA A 75 -39.02 -5.61 5.78
N ASP A 76 -39.15 -4.87 6.88
CA ASP A 76 -38.78 -3.45 6.97
C ASP A 76 -37.26 -3.27 6.90
N TYR A 77 -36.52 -4.13 7.58
CA TYR A 77 -35.06 -4.13 7.54
C TYR A 77 -34.54 -4.51 6.15
N ALA A 78 -35.09 -5.54 5.50
CA ALA A 78 -34.69 -5.96 4.17
C ALA A 78 -34.93 -4.86 3.11
N GLN A 79 -36.07 -4.16 3.20
CA GLN A 79 -36.41 -3.06 2.28
C GLN A 79 -35.58 -1.80 2.49
N ARG A 80 -34.98 -1.60 3.66
CA ARG A 80 -34.17 -0.42 3.96
C ARG A 80 -32.66 -0.68 3.84
N SER A 81 -32.21 -1.84 4.27
CA SER A 81 -30.82 -2.08 4.65
C SER A 81 -30.24 -3.37 4.05
N ALA A 82 -30.92 -4.01 3.09
CA ALA A 82 -30.39 -5.12 2.31
C ALA A 82 -30.37 -4.79 0.80
N VAL A 83 -29.25 -5.09 0.14
CA VAL A 83 -29.04 -4.89 -1.31
C VAL A 83 -28.50 -6.16 -1.94
N LEU A 84 -28.64 -6.33 -3.26
CA LEU A 84 -27.98 -7.43 -3.96
C LEU A 84 -26.45 -7.34 -3.81
N GLY A 85 -25.84 -8.44 -3.37
CA GLY A 85 -24.43 -8.55 -2.99
C GLY A 85 -23.53 -9.20 -4.04
N TYR A 86 -24.02 -9.39 -5.28
CA TYR A 86 -23.24 -10.01 -6.36
C TYR A 86 -21.99 -9.22 -6.75
N VAL A 87 -22.09 -7.89 -6.70
CA VAL A 87 -20.99 -6.96 -7.00
C VAL A 87 -20.90 -5.98 -5.84
N GLY A 88 -19.83 -6.07 -5.07
CA GLY A 88 -19.55 -5.14 -3.98
C GLY A 88 -18.53 -4.08 -4.42
N THR A 89 -18.55 -2.92 -3.76
CA THR A 89 -17.42 -1.98 -3.88
C THR A 89 -16.20 -2.59 -3.19
N MET A 90 -14.99 -2.28 -3.67
CA MET A 90 -13.75 -2.80 -3.09
C MET A 90 -13.60 -2.44 -1.60
N HIS A 91 -14.12 -1.27 -1.23
CA HIS A 91 -14.13 -0.76 0.14
C HIS A 91 -15.04 -1.61 1.03
N SER A 92 -16.24 -1.99 0.56
CA SER A 92 -17.16 -2.89 1.28
C SER A 92 -16.64 -4.33 1.40
N ALA A 93 -15.73 -4.76 0.53
CA ALA A 93 -15.14 -6.09 0.59
C ALA A 93 -13.89 -6.19 1.49
N GLN A 94 -13.54 -5.14 2.24
CA GLN A 94 -12.30 -5.08 3.02
C GLN A 94 -12.27 -6.09 4.16
N GLY A 95 -11.40 -7.10 4.04
CA GLY A 95 -11.27 -8.20 5.00
C GLY A 95 -11.95 -9.50 4.57
N ALA A 96 -12.74 -9.49 3.49
CA ALA A 96 -13.30 -10.70 2.92
C ALA A 96 -12.30 -11.34 1.94
N ASN A 97 -11.83 -12.54 2.25
CA ASN A 97 -11.11 -13.36 1.28
C ASN A 97 -12.13 -13.85 0.23
N ALA A 98 -11.76 -13.78 -1.05
CA ALA A 98 -12.55 -14.32 -2.14
C ALA A 98 -11.74 -15.40 -2.85
N GLU A 99 -12.39 -16.42 -3.40
CA GLU A 99 -11.69 -17.40 -4.25
C GLU A 99 -11.19 -16.74 -5.55
N ILE A 100 -12.02 -15.83 -6.11
CA ILE A 100 -11.72 -15.10 -7.34
C ILE A 100 -11.90 -13.59 -7.12
N GLY A 101 -10.86 -12.81 -7.42
CA GLY A 101 -10.93 -11.35 -7.48
C GLY A 101 -11.34 -10.88 -8.88
N LEU A 102 -12.49 -10.19 -8.99
CA LEU A 102 -12.99 -9.62 -10.25
C LEU A 102 -13.16 -8.10 -10.13
N PRO A 103 -12.10 -7.33 -9.89
CA PRO A 103 -12.20 -5.88 -9.85
C PRO A 103 -12.68 -5.34 -11.21
N ILE A 104 -13.63 -4.41 -11.17
CA ILE A 104 -14.12 -3.68 -12.35
C ILE A 104 -13.94 -2.19 -12.06
N GLY A 105 -13.34 -1.45 -12.98
CA GLY A 105 -13.11 -0.01 -12.80
C GLY A 105 -12.93 0.74 -14.12
N ASP A 106 -13.06 2.05 -14.05
CA ASP A 106 -12.72 2.96 -15.14
C ASP A 106 -11.19 3.17 -15.15
N PRO A 107 -10.49 2.92 -16.26
CA PRO A 107 -9.04 3.05 -16.33
C PRO A 107 -8.55 4.48 -16.05
N ASP A 108 -9.39 5.51 -16.16
CA ASP A 108 -8.99 6.91 -15.97
C ASP A 108 -9.13 7.40 -14.53
N THR A 109 -10.08 6.85 -13.77
CA THR A 109 -10.31 7.23 -12.37
C THR A 109 -9.75 6.21 -11.38
N MET A 110 -9.48 4.98 -11.82
CA MET A 110 -8.98 3.95 -10.93
C MET A 110 -7.51 4.21 -10.53
N THR A 111 -7.23 3.96 -9.25
CA THR A 111 -5.95 4.22 -8.60
C THR A 111 -5.35 2.92 -8.08
N LYS A 112 -4.06 2.93 -7.77
CA LYS A 112 -3.36 1.76 -7.24
C LYS A 112 -3.99 1.26 -5.93
N SER A 113 -4.42 2.16 -5.05
CA SER A 113 -5.02 1.83 -3.75
C SER A 113 -6.37 1.11 -3.89
N MET A 114 -7.12 1.39 -4.97
CA MET A 114 -8.32 0.65 -5.33
C MET A 114 -7.99 -0.69 -5.99
N ALA A 115 -7.14 -0.71 -7.02
CA ALA A 115 -6.87 -1.92 -7.80
C ALA A 115 -6.15 -3.01 -7.00
N TYR A 116 -5.17 -2.65 -6.18
CA TYR A 116 -4.31 -3.61 -5.48
C TYR A 116 -5.09 -4.60 -4.61
N PRO A 117 -5.97 -4.18 -3.67
CA PRO A 117 -6.75 -5.12 -2.87
C PRO A 117 -7.64 -6.04 -3.71
N GLY A 118 -8.29 -5.54 -4.76
CA GLY A 118 -9.12 -6.36 -5.65
C GLY A 118 -8.33 -7.40 -6.44
N MET A 119 -7.04 -7.13 -6.67
CA MET A 119 -6.12 -8.00 -7.42
C MET A 119 -5.27 -8.92 -6.54
N THR A 120 -5.36 -8.81 -5.21
CA THR A 120 -4.62 -9.66 -4.26
C THR A 120 -5.52 -10.44 -3.31
N ARG A 121 -6.84 -10.23 -3.37
CA ARG A 121 -7.81 -10.92 -2.48
C ARG A 121 -8.32 -12.25 -3.02
N GLY A 122 -8.22 -12.50 -4.33
CA GLY A 122 -8.50 -13.80 -4.94
C GLY A 122 -7.40 -14.80 -4.61
N SER A 123 -7.73 -15.92 -3.95
CA SER A 123 -6.77 -17.00 -3.70
C SER A 123 -6.35 -17.74 -4.97
N ASP A 124 -7.29 -17.93 -5.89
CA ASP A 124 -7.11 -18.82 -7.05
C ASP A 124 -6.86 -18.02 -8.33
N MET A 125 -7.55 -16.88 -8.48
CA MET A 125 -7.44 -16.06 -9.68
C MET A 125 -7.84 -14.61 -9.42
N ASN A 126 -7.17 -13.68 -10.08
CA ASN A 126 -7.53 -12.27 -10.09
C ASN A 126 -7.62 -11.77 -11.55
N ARG A 127 -8.73 -11.15 -11.95
CA ARG A 127 -8.93 -10.55 -13.27
C ARG A 127 -9.51 -9.14 -13.15
N LEU A 128 -8.76 -8.14 -13.59
CA LEU A 128 -9.20 -6.76 -13.69
C LEU A 128 -9.91 -6.52 -15.02
N TYR A 129 -11.16 -6.05 -14.95
CA TYR A 129 -11.89 -5.55 -16.11
C TYR A 129 -11.90 -4.03 -16.09
N MET A 130 -11.48 -3.43 -17.20
CA MET A 130 -11.47 -1.97 -17.36
C MET A 130 -12.60 -1.58 -18.31
N ALA A 131 -13.54 -0.79 -17.81
CA ALA A 131 -14.61 -0.21 -18.62
C ALA A 131 -14.09 1.10 -19.22
N VAL A 132 -13.62 1.05 -20.47
CA VAL A 132 -13.11 2.24 -21.17
C VAL A 132 -14.28 2.93 -21.86
N LYS A 133 -14.56 4.18 -21.47
CA LYS A 133 -15.55 5.01 -22.17
C LYS A 133 -15.05 5.29 -23.59
N ILE A 134 -15.90 5.07 -24.58
CA ILE A 134 -15.56 5.42 -25.97
C ILE A 134 -16.10 6.82 -26.23
N ALA A 135 -15.29 7.68 -26.87
CA ALA A 135 -15.67 9.05 -27.20
C ALA A 135 -17.04 9.06 -27.92
N GLY A 136 -18.03 9.73 -27.31
CA GLY A 136 -19.44 9.75 -27.75
C GLY A 136 -20.45 9.30 -26.70
N GLU A 137 -20.01 8.67 -25.59
CA GLU A 137 -20.94 8.19 -24.54
C GLU A 137 -21.32 9.23 -23.46
N ASP A 138 -20.58 10.35 -23.33
CA ASP A 138 -20.71 11.27 -22.19
C ASP A 138 -21.24 12.68 -22.52
N GLU A 139 -21.83 12.89 -23.70
CA GLU A 139 -22.49 14.16 -23.99
C GLU A 139 -24.00 13.97 -24.02
N HIS A 140 -24.68 14.61 -23.06
CA HIS A 140 -26.11 14.92 -23.07
C HIS A 140 -26.50 15.83 -24.26
N HIS A 141 -26.04 15.49 -25.47
CA HIS A 141 -26.45 16.08 -26.72
C HIS A 141 -27.11 14.96 -27.51
N HIS A 142 -28.44 14.98 -27.54
CA HIS A 142 -29.25 14.29 -28.54
C HIS A 142 -28.96 14.88 -29.93
N ALA A 143 -27.75 14.66 -30.44
CA ALA A 143 -27.50 14.62 -31.86
C ALA A 143 -27.35 13.13 -32.17
N HIS A 144 -28.37 12.54 -32.79
CA HIS A 144 -28.30 11.20 -33.33
C HIS A 144 -27.16 11.16 -34.35
N THR A 145 -25.95 10.83 -33.90
CA THR A 145 -24.91 10.32 -34.79
C THR A 145 -25.14 8.83 -34.89
N ASP A 146 -25.54 8.36 -36.07
CA ASP A 146 -25.64 6.95 -36.48
C ASP A 146 -24.25 6.29 -36.55
N VAL A 147 -23.42 6.49 -35.53
CA VAL A 147 -22.16 5.78 -35.38
C VAL A 147 -22.44 4.67 -34.39
N GLU A 148 -22.71 3.46 -34.91
CA GLU A 148 -22.58 2.25 -34.10
C GLU A 148 -21.14 2.21 -33.59
N THR A 149 -20.96 2.60 -32.33
CA THR A 149 -19.67 2.49 -31.67
C THR A 149 -19.39 1.02 -31.48
N GLU A 150 -18.63 0.41 -32.40
CA GLU A 150 -18.25 -0.98 -32.25
C GLU A 150 -17.43 -1.16 -30.96
N PRO A 151 -17.74 -2.18 -30.13
CA PRO A 151 -16.95 -2.47 -28.95
C PRO A 151 -15.51 -2.77 -29.34
N ARG A 152 -14.61 -1.82 -29.11
CA ARG A 152 -13.18 -1.96 -29.40
C ARG A 152 -12.57 -2.96 -28.43
N ILE A 153 -12.12 -4.09 -28.96
CA ILE A 153 -11.26 -5.01 -28.22
C ILE A 153 -9.85 -4.41 -28.21
N TYR A 154 -9.40 -3.95 -27.05
CA TYR A 154 -8.05 -3.44 -26.85
C TYR A 154 -7.02 -4.56 -26.97
N ASP A 155 -5.88 -4.26 -27.57
CA ASP A 155 -4.78 -5.22 -27.64
C ASP A 155 -4.08 -5.39 -26.28
N ARG A 156 -3.18 -6.39 -26.20
CA ARG A 156 -2.45 -6.69 -24.96
C ARG A 156 -1.59 -5.52 -24.50
N ASN A 157 -0.95 -4.79 -25.41
CA ASN A 157 -0.04 -3.71 -25.08
C ASN A 157 -0.81 -2.48 -24.58
N GLU A 158 -1.96 -2.18 -25.19
CA GLU A 158 -2.88 -1.14 -24.76
C GLU A 158 -3.43 -1.43 -23.37
N ALA A 159 -3.90 -2.67 -23.13
CA ALA A 159 -4.37 -3.10 -21.81
C ALA A 159 -3.25 -3.02 -20.75
N GLN A 160 -2.03 -3.40 -21.11
CA GLN A 160 -0.87 -3.28 -20.22
C GLN A 160 -0.56 -1.82 -19.91
N ALA A 161 -0.61 -0.92 -20.90
CA ALA A 161 -0.38 0.50 -20.69
C ALA A 161 -1.40 1.11 -19.73
N MET A 162 -2.70 0.81 -19.92
CA MET A 162 -3.78 1.26 -19.03
C MET A 162 -3.60 0.73 -17.59
N PHE A 163 -3.22 -0.54 -17.46
CA PHE A 163 -2.93 -1.11 -16.14
C PHE A 163 -1.74 -0.39 -15.47
N MET A 164 -0.68 -0.11 -16.23
CA MET A 164 0.49 0.61 -15.71
C MET A 164 0.16 2.06 -15.34
N SER A 165 -0.77 2.73 -16.03
CA SER A 165 -1.24 4.06 -15.59
C SER A 165 -2.01 4.01 -14.28
N ILE A 166 -2.86 3.01 -14.07
CA ILE A 166 -3.56 2.80 -12.78
C ILE A 166 -2.54 2.62 -11.64
N LEU A 167 -1.53 1.78 -11.86
CA LEU A 167 -0.49 1.54 -10.84
C LEU A 167 0.37 2.78 -10.53
N LYS A 168 0.50 3.70 -11.48
CA LYS A 168 1.20 4.98 -11.28
C LYS A 168 0.36 6.02 -10.54
N ARG A 169 -0.98 5.92 -10.59
CA ARG A 169 -1.87 6.80 -9.83
C ARG A 169 -1.84 6.42 -8.35
N ASP A 170 -1.15 7.21 -7.55
CA ASP A 170 -1.11 7.10 -6.10
C ASP A 170 -2.13 8.07 -5.49
N ASP A 171 -3.13 7.53 -4.81
CA ASP A 171 -4.24 8.26 -4.19
C ASP A 171 -4.08 8.33 -2.66
N ARG A 172 -2.86 8.08 -2.18
CA ARG A 172 -2.54 8.36 -0.79
C ARG A 172 -2.66 9.86 -0.60
N GLU A 173 -3.39 10.29 0.44
CA GLU A 173 -3.31 11.67 0.93
C GLU A 173 -1.83 12.01 1.06
N GLN A 174 -1.32 12.85 0.14
CA GLN A 174 0.05 13.28 0.20
C GLN A 174 0.19 14.04 1.51
N THR A 175 1.00 13.50 2.43
CA THR A 175 1.33 14.24 3.64
C THR A 175 1.87 15.61 3.23
N ALA A 176 1.63 16.64 4.04
CA ALA A 176 2.14 17.98 3.76
C ALA A 176 3.66 18.00 3.48
N LEU A 177 4.41 17.04 4.04
CA LEU A 177 5.82 16.83 3.77
C LEU A 177 6.08 16.33 2.34
N ALA A 178 5.33 15.34 1.86
CA ALA A 178 5.48 14.79 0.52
C ALA A 178 5.13 15.83 -0.56
N GLN A 179 4.07 16.61 -0.33
CA GLN A 179 3.67 17.70 -1.23
C GLN A 179 4.74 18.81 -1.27
N ALA A 180 5.33 19.15 -0.12
CA ALA A 180 6.43 20.10 -0.03
C ALA A 180 7.72 19.58 -0.70
N GLU A 181 8.02 18.30 -0.57
CA GLU A 181 9.18 17.65 -1.20
C GLU A 181 9.05 17.61 -2.73
N GLU A 182 7.88 17.25 -3.24
CA GLU A 182 7.59 17.28 -4.68
C GLU A 182 7.68 18.70 -5.23
N ALA A 183 7.12 19.69 -4.53
CA ALA A 183 7.27 21.10 -4.89
C ALA A 183 8.74 21.55 -4.90
N LEU A 184 9.55 21.15 -3.92
CA LEU A 184 10.99 21.46 -3.90
C LEU A 184 11.74 20.86 -5.10
N ASN A 185 11.37 19.65 -5.52
CA ASN A 185 11.96 19.00 -6.70
C ASN A 185 11.61 19.73 -7.99
N GLN A 186 10.35 20.15 -8.15
CA GLN A 186 9.91 20.93 -9.32
C GLN A 186 10.60 22.32 -9.37
N LEU A 187 10.70 23.00 -8.23
CA LEU A 187 11.44 24.27 -8.12
C LEU A 187 12.92 24.13 -8.46
N ALA A 188 13.55 22.98 -8.17
CA ALA A 188 14.93 22.71 -8.53
C ALA A 188 15.13 22.53 -10.05
N ILE A 189 14.08 22.14 -10.78
CA ILE A 189 14.08 21.97 -12.24
C ILE A 189 13.72 23.29 -12.96
N GLY A 190 13.33 24.32 -12.21
CA GLY A 190 13.12 25.68 -12.71
C GLY A 190 11.66 26.10 -12.86
N GLU A 191 10.72 25.35 -12.30
CA GLU A 191 9.30 25.73 -12.27
C GLU A 191 9.06 27.06 -11.53
N PRO A 192 8.11 27.89 -11.99
CA PRO A 192 7.72 29.12 -11.31
C PRO A 192 7.22 28.88 -9.89
N HIS A 193 7.65 29.74 -8.96
CA HIS A 193 7.34 29.59 -7.55
C HIS A 193 5.85 29.78 -7.23
N ASP A 194 5.13 30.58 -8.03
CA ASP A 194 3.70 30.83 -7.83
C ASP A 194 2.84 29.57 -7.95
N ASN A 195 3.30 28.56 -8.69
CA ASN A 195 2.60 27.28 -8.89
C ASN A 195 2.59 26.40 -7.63
N HIS A 196 3.44 26.68 -6.64
CA HIS A 196 3.67 25.82 -5.49
C HIS A 196 3.32 26.49 -4.15
N ARG A 197 2.58 27.61 -4.15
CA ARG A 197 2.24 28.36 -2.92
C ARG A 197 1.47 27.54 -1.90
N ASP A 198 0.57 26.67 -2.35
CA ASP A 198 -0.27 25.87 -1.48
C ASP A 198 0.46 24.65 -0.91
N ALA A 199 1.59 24.25 -1.49
CA ALA A 199 2.34 23.06 -1.09
C ALA A 199 3.09 23.21 0.26
N PHE A 200 3.30 24.44 0.74
CA PHE A 200 4.10 24.70 1.95
C PHE A 200 3.29 25.28 3.12
N GLY A 201 1.97 25.03 3.16
CA GLY A 201 1.13 25.41 4.31
C GLY A 201 1.16 26.91 4.63
N GLY A 202 1.26 27.77 3.61
CA GLY A 202 1.31 29.23 3.75
C GLY A 202 2.72 29.85 3.75
N ILE A 203 3.78 29.05 3.69
CA ILE A 203 5.16 29.55 3.55
C ILE A 203 5.44 29.88 2.07
N ASN A 204 6.09 31.01 1.79
CA ASN A 204 6.45 31.38 0.42
C ASN A 204 7.44 30.35 -0.18
N PRO A 205 7.18 29.78 -1.37
CA PRO A 205 8.01 28.74 -1.99
C PRO A 205 9.48 29.15 -2.19
N TYR A 206 9.74 30.43 -2.47
CA TYR A 206 11.09 30.98 -2.54
C TYR A 206 11.86 30.80 -1.23
N VAL A 207 11.19 31.09 -0.12
CA VAL A 207 11.77 31.01 1.23
C VAL A 207 11.99 29.54 1.61
N ALA A 208 11.03 28.66 1.29
CA ALA A 208 11.15 27.22 1.52
C ALA A 208 12.37 26.63 0.78
N GLN A 209 12.53 26.94 -0.51
CA GLN A 209 13.68 26.50 -1.30
C GLN A 209 15.01 27.05 -0.77
N LEU A 210 15.05 28.33 -0.36
CA LEU A 210 16.26 28.95 0.18
C LEU A 210 16.69 28.30 1.52
N VAL A 211 15.75 27.98 2.39
CA VAL A 211 16.04 27.30 3.67
C VAL A 211 16.54 25.89 3.40
N HIS A 212 15.90 25.16 2.49
CA HIS A 212 16.27 23.78 2.15
C HIS A 212 17.66 23.70 1.52
N THR A 213 17.97 24.58 0.56
CA THR A 213 19.30 24.66 -0.08
C THR A 213 20.41 25.11 0.87
N ARG A 214 20.09 25.87 1.93
CA ARG A 214 21.04 26.22 2.99
C ARG A 214 21.24 25.10 3.99
N ALA A 215 20.20 24.33 4.30
CA ALA A 215 20.28 23.14 5.16
C ALA A 215 21.15 22.06 4.51
N GLY A 216 20.92 21.74 3.23
CA GLY A 216 21.75 20.78 2.49
C GLY A 216 23.23 21.17 2.41
N ARG A 217 23.54 22.47 2.30
CA ARG A 217 24.93 22.96 2.35
C ARG A 217 25.58 22.76 3.73
N ARG A 218 24.84 22.84 4.83
CA ARG A 218 25.39 22.56 6.17
C ARG A 218 25.72 21.08 6.34
N GLU A 219 24.89 20.18 5.85
CA GLU A 219 25.14 18.74 5.95
C GLU A 219 26.39 18.34 5.17
N GLN A 220 26.58 18.88 3.96
CA GLN A 220 27.82 18.68 3.19
C GLN A 220 29.06 19.14 3.96
N TRP A 221 29.01 20.32 4.56
CA TRP A 221 30.11 20.85 5.39
C TRP A 221 30.40 19.97 6.60
N VAL A 222 29.37 19.42 7.25
CA VAL A 222 29.54 18.51 8.40
C VAL A 222 30.20 17.20 7.97
N HIS A 223 29.77 16.61 6.85
CA HIS A 223 30.38 15.38 6.33
C HIS A 223 31.83 15.58 5.89
N GLU A 224 32.11 16.68 5.19
CA GLU A 224 33.47 17.07 4.79
C GLU A 224 34.35 17.26 6.04
N TYR A 225 33.88 18.00 7.03
CA TYR A 225 34.60 18.22 8.29
C TYR A 225 34.87 16.92 9.06
N ILE A 226 33.90 16.01 9.15
CA ILE A 226 34.09 14.71 9.81
C ILE A 226 35.14 13.87 9.06
N SER A 227 35.12 13.88 7.72
CA SER A 227 36.08 13.14 6.89
C SER A 227 37.51 13.68 7.04
N GLU A 228 37.69 15.00 7.11
CA GLU A 228 38.99 15.62 7.36
C GLU A 228 39.54 15.28 8.74
N GLN A 229 38.67 15.25 9.77
CA GLN A 229 39.09 14.89 11.12
C GLN A 229 39.51 13.41 11.22
N GLN A 230 38.79 12.52 10.54
CA GLN A 230 39.16 11.09 10.49
C GLN A 230 40.49 10.88 9.76
N ALA A 231 40.70 11.55 8.63
CA ALA A 231 41.97 11.49 7.90
C ALA A 231 43.17 11.98 8.74
N ARG A 232 42.98 13.04 9.54
CA ARG A 232 44.00 13.53 10.47
C ARG A 232 44.32 12.52 11.56
N GLN A 233 43.30 11.94 12.20
CA GLN A 233 43.50 10.95 13.25
C GLN A 233 44.17 9.68 12.74
N ASP A 234 43.83 9.23 11.53
CA ASP A 234 44.46 8.06 10.94
C ASP A 234 45.91 8.33 10.52
N TRP A 235 46.21 9.55 10.05
CA TRP A 235 47.58 9.98 9.81
C TRP A 235 48.41 9.99 11.11
N GLU A 236 47.87 10.57 12.19
CA GLU A 236 48.50 10.56 13.52
C GLU A 236 48.77 9.13 14.02
N ARG A 237 47.76 8.26 14.01
CA ARG A 237 47.93 6.84 14.41
C ARG A 237 48.92 6.09 13.52
N SER A 238 49.00 6.43 12.23
CA SER A 238 49.98 5.82 11.32
C SER A 238 51.40 6.27 11.67
N SER A 239 51.57 7.54 12.02
CA SER A 239 52.86 8.11 12.42
C SER A 239 53.35 7.52 13.75
N GLU A 240 52.45 7.33 14.72
CA GLU A 240 52.74 6.67 16.00
C GLU A 240 53.16 5.21 15.81
N ARG A 241 52.46 4.47 14.94
CA ARG A 241 52.83 3.08 14.61
C ARG A 241 54.19 2.97 13.93
N ILE A 242 54.54 3.93 13.07
CA ILE A 242 55.87 3.99 12.43
C ILE A 242 56.94 4.26 13.50
N GLN A 243 56.68 5.17 14.45
CA GLN A 243 57.61 5.46 15.55
C GLN A 243 57.79 4.25 16.48
N GLN A 244 56.70 3.56 16.86
CA GLN A 244 56.77 2.36 17.70
C GLN A 244 57.57 1.24 17.01
N ARG A 245 57.31 0.96 15.73
CA ARG A 245 58.09 -0.04 14.97
C ARG A 245 59.56 0.33 14.84
N ALA A 246 59.89 1.62 14.73
CA ALA A 246 61.26 2.09 14.71
C ALA A 246 61.95 1.87 16.06
N GLN A 247 61.24 2.09 17.17
CA GLN A 247 61.72 1.82 18.53
C GLN A 247 61.91 0.32 18.77
N GLU A 248 60.94 -0.53 18.41
CA GLU A 248 61.03 -1.99 18.53
C GLU A 248 62.26 -2.53 17.78
N ARG A 249 62.47 -2.08 16.53
CA ARG A 249 63.65 -2.44 15.73
C ARG A 249 64.96 -1.90 16.27
N ALA A 250 64.95 -0.83 17.06
CA ALA A 250 66.14 -0.36 17.76
C ALA A 250 66.43 -1.27 18.95
N THR A 251 65.41 -1.60 19.75
CA THR A 251 65.55 -2.50 20.91
C THR A 251 65.91 -3.94 20.52
N ASP A 252 65.40 -4.46 19.41
CA ASP A 252 65.74 -5.81 18.94
C ASP A 252 67.18 -5.87 18.43
N ARG A 253 67.66 -4.80 17.77
CA ARG A 253 69.08 -4.69 17.40
C ARG A 253 69.99 -4.63 18.62
N GLU A 254 69.58 -3.93 19.68
CA GLU A 254 70.32 -3.93 20.95
C GLU A 254 70.36 -5.33 21.59
N ARG A 255 69.24 -6.06 21.60
CA ARG A 255 69.17 -7.44 22.12
C ARG A 255 69.93 -8.47 21.28
N GLU A 256 69.96 -8.31 19.97
CA GLU A 256 70.79 -9.14 19.08
C GLU A 256 72.28 -8.85 19.29
N HIS A 257 72.63 -7.57 19.54
CA HIS A 257 74.01 -7.19 19.86
C HIS A 257 74.45 -7.77 21.20
N GLU A 258 73.61 -7.70 22.24
CA GLU A 258 73.86 -8.34 23.54
C GLU A 258 74.02 -9.87 23.42
N ARG A 259 73.14 -10.55 22.67
CA ARG A 259 73.28 -11.99 22.41
C ARG A 259 74.53 -12.37 21.64
N SER A 260 74.97 -11.53 20.70
CA SER A 260 76.20 -11.76 19.94
C SER A 260 77.47 -11.61 20.79
N ILE A 261 77.40 -10.85 21.88
CA ILE A 261 78.50 -10.68 22.84
C ILE A 261 78.57 -11.90 23.77
N ASP A 262 77.43 -12.43 24.24
CA ASP A 262 77.37 -13.64 25.06
C ASP A 262 77.84 -14.89 24.29
N ASP A 263 77.46 -15.06 23.02
CA ASP A 263 77.92 -16.19 22.16
C ASP A 263 79.44 -16.15 21.87
N HIS A 264 80.09 -15.00 22.09
CA HIS A 264 81.54 -14.87 21.95
C HIS A 264 82.33 -15.22 23.22
N ASP A 265 81.67 -15.40 24.37
CA ASP A 265 82.31 -15.72 25.66
C ASP A 265 82.30 -17.23 25.97
N ASP A 266 81.34 -18.01 25.46
CA ASP A 266 81.27 -19.48 25.65
C ASP A 266 82.21 -20.30 24.75
N GLY A 267 83.05 -19.64 23.94
CA GLY A 267 83.94 -20.25 22.94
C GLY A 267 85.43 -20.32 23.30
N ARG A 268 85.83 -20.02 24.54
CA ARG A 268 87.25 -20.13 24.99
C ARG A 268 87.42 -21.03 26.22
N GLU A 269 87.14 -22.32 26.07
CA GLU A 269 87.93 -23.32 26.78
C GLU A 269 89.23 -23.56 26.02
N ILE A 270 90.32 -23.00 26.55
CA ILE A 270 91.68 -23.38 26.22
C ILE A 270 92.19 -24.38 27.25
N SER A 271 92.46 -25.58 26.75
CA SER A 271 93.35 -26.64 27.25
C SER A 271 92.77 -27.77 28.08
#